data_AF-A0A061RPD0-F1
#
_entry.id   AF-A0A061RPD0-F1
#
_cell.length_a   1.000
_cell.length_b   1.000
_cell.length_c   1.000
_cell.angle_alpha   90.00
_cell.angle_beta   90.00
_cell.angle_gamma   90.00
#
_symmetry.space_group_name_H-M   'P 1'
#
loop_
_entity.id
_entity.type
_entity.pdbx_description
1 polymer ?
#
loop_
_entity_poly.entity_id
_entity_poly.type
_entity_poly.pdbx_seq_one_letter_code
_entity_poly.pdbx_strand_id
1 'polypeptide(L)'
;MRTFSCSPRLPLLRAPAATYRTVKKSREAPLVRACQRDSQKSYPEESRRAVLLGASAVASSLASFSEFSSASAESVGGEFASPNALAILNREGEISHTTEEWQQILTKQQYRVLREEGTELPFSSPLNKEKRKGTFKCAGCGSPLFASSAKYDSGTGWPSFVQPLPGSVTEVPDFSIFFMPRTEVRCARCQGHLGHVFDDGPPPTNLRYCMNGVALQFEPAVGEA
;
A
#
# COMPACT_ATOMS: atom_id res chain seq x y z
N MET A 1 -58.57 42.35 -44.31
CA MET A 1 -57.45 42.69 -45.20
C MET A 1 -56.31 41.74 -44.91
N ARG A 2 -55.88 40.96 -45.91
CA ARG A 2 -54.78 39.98 -45.80
C ARG A 2 -53.48 40.68 -46.19
N THR A 3 -52.47 40.62 -45.35
CA THR A 3 -51.11 41.03 -45.71
C THR A 3 -50.16 39.88 -45.41
N PHE A 4 -49.70 39.24 -46.48
CA PHE A 4 -48.54 38.36 -46.51
C PHE A 4 -47.28 39.22 -46.39
N SER A 5 -46.28 38.77 -45.64
CA SER A 5 -44.92 39.30 -45.76
C SER A 5 -43.89 38.18 -45.61
N CYS A 6 -42.97 38.19 -46.57
CA CYS A 6 -41.95 37.18 -46.86
C CYS A 6 -40.91 36.97 -45.75
N SER A 7 -40.50 35.71 -45.57
CA SER A 7 -39.20 35.35 -45.01
C SER A 7 -38.05 35.67 -45.99
N PRO A 8 -36.87 36.05 -45.49
CA PRO A 8 -35.63 35.75 -46.17
C PRO A 8 -34.99 34.47 -45.57
N ARG A 9 -34.77 33.49 -46.44
CA ARG A 9 -33.94 32.29 -46.19
C ARG A 9 -32.52 32.73 -45.85
N LEU A 10 -31.99 32.27 -44.71
CA LEU A 10 -30.55 32.31 -44.45
C LEU A 10 -29.84 31.31 -45.38
N PRO A 11 -28.66 31.68 -45.93
CA PRO A 11 -27.86 30.77 -46.73
C PRO A 11 -27.21 29.70 -45.85
N LEU A 12 -27.36 28.44 -46.26
CA LEU A 12 -26.61 27.29 -45.74
C LEU A 12 -25.12 27.49 -46.02
N LEU A 13 -24.37 27.88 -44.98
CA LEU A 13 -22.91 27.85 -44.99
C LEU A 13 -22.45 26.39 -45.00
N ARG A 14 -21.97 25.98 -46.16
CA ARG A 14 -21.35 24.69 -46.46
C ARG A 14 -19.97 24.66 -45.81
N ALA A 15 -19.80 23.90 -44.74
CA ALA A 15 -18.49 23.64 -44.16
C ALA A 15 -17.63 22.80 -45.14
N PRO A 16 -16.37 23.17 -45.40
CA PRO A 16 -15.48 22.33 -46.19
C PRO A 16 -15.09 21.08 -45.38
N ALA A 17 -15.12 19.94 -46.06
CA ALA A 17 -14.59 18.67 -45.55
C ALA A 17 -13.10 18.82 -45.26
N ALA A 18 -12.73 18.84 -43.98
CA ALA A 18 -11.34 18.73 -43.55
C ALA A 18 -10.88 17.28 -43.79
N THR A 19 -10.20 17.06 -44.91
CA THR A 19 -9.41 15.86 -45.17
C THR A 19 -8.31 15.75 -44.11
N TYR A 20 -8.51 14.91 -43.10
CA TYR A 20 -7.43 14.51 -42.20
C TYR A 20 -6.46 13.61 -42.97
N ARG A 21 -5.41 14.22 -43.49
CA ARG A 21 -4.23 13.55 -44.04
C ARG A 21 -3.55 12.82 -42.89
N THR A 22 -3.52 11.49 -42.94
CA THR A 22 -2.76 10.66 -42.01
C THR A 22 -1.28 11.00 -42.12
N VAL A 23 -0.73 11.69 -41.13
CA VAL A 23 0.72 11.84 -40.96
C VAL A 23 1.22 10.53 -40.36
N LYS A 24 1.75 9.64 -41.22
CA LYS A 24 2.63 8.54 -40.79
C LYS A 24 3.87 9.18 -40.15
N LYS A 25 3.88 9.29 -38.82
CA LYS A 25 5.09 9.64 -38.08
C LYS A 25 5.92 8.37 -37.90
N SER A 26 6.74 8.07 -38.90
CA SER A 26 7.90 7.19 -38.74
C SER A 26 8.81 7.82 -37.68
N ARG A 27 8.77 7.30 -36.45
CA ARG A 27 9.83 7.53 -35.48
C ARG A 27 10.75 6.33 -35.55
N GLU A 28 11.88 6.57 -36.20
CA GLU A 28 13.07 5.75 -36.12
C GLU A 28 13.43 5.54 -34.64
N ALA A 29 13.59 4.28 -34.27
CA ALA A 29 14.08 3.88 -32.96
C ALA A 29 15.54 4.33 -32.81
N PRO A 30 15.95 4.91 -31.67
CA PRO A 30 17.37 5.06 -31.39
C PRO A 30 17.95 3.66 -31.17
N LEU A 31 18.95 3.32 -31.99
CA LEU A 31 19.85 2.17 -31.82
C LEU A 31 20.52 2.26 -30.45
N VAL A 32 19.90 1.64 -29.44
CA VAL A 32 20.57 1.36 -28.17
C VAL A 32 21.36 0.07 -28.37
N ARG A 33 22.68 0.24 -28.45
CA ARG A 33 23.68 -0.83 -28.46
C ARG A 33 23.36 -1.83 -27.34
N ALA A 34 23.07 -3.07 -27.72
CA ALA A 34 22.99 -4.19 -26.80
C ALA A 34 24.39 -4.44 -26.21
N CYS A 35 24.60 -4.02 -24.96
CA CYS A 35 25.62 -4.63 -24.12
C CYS A 35 25.01 -5.89 -23.52
N GLN A 36 25.27 -7.04 -24.17
CA GLN A 36 25.15 -8.34 -23.51
C GLN A 36 26.04 -8.32 -22.27
N ARG A 37 25.42 -8.33 -21.09
CA ARG A 37 26.10 -8.69 -19.85
C ARG A 37 25.78 -10.17 -19.62
N ASP A 38 26.62 -11.02 -20.18
CA ASP A 38 26.80 -12.38 -19.68
C ASP A 38 27.20 -12.27 -18.21
N SER A 39 26.30 -12.65 -17.32
CA SER A 39 26.69 -13.17 -16.02
C SER A 39 25.61 -14.13 -15.55
N GLN A 40 25.74 -15.38 -15.98
CA GLN A 40 25.30 -16.51 -15.17
C GLN A 40 25.95 -16.35 -13.78
N LYS A 41 25.18 -15.88 -12.80
CA LYS A 41 25.51 -16.14 -11.39
C LYS A 41 24.81 -17.44 -11.03
N SER A 42 25.53 -18.53 -11.28
CA SER A 42 25.35 -19.80 -10.60
C SER A 42 25.51 -19.58 -9.09
N TYR A 43 24.46 -19.90 -8.33
CA TYR A 43 24.58 -20.06 -6.89
C TYR A 43 25.25 -21.41 -6.64
N PRO A 44 26.36 -21.49 -5.86
CA PRO A 44 26.89 -22.78 -5.48
C PRO A 44 25.90 -23.48 -4.55
N GLU A 45 25.45 -24.66 -4.99
CA GLU A 45 24.88 -25.74 -4.18
C GLU A 45 25.90 -26.09 -3.09
N GLU A 46 25.68 -25.57 -1.87
CA GLU A 46 26.52 -25.90 -0.73
C GLU A 46 26.12 -27.27 -0.18
N SER A 47 26.79 -28.25 -0.77
CA SER A 47 26.90 -29.65 -0.42
C SER A 47 26.82 -29.92 1.08
N ARG A 48 25.80 -30.68 1.47
CA ARG A 48 25.78 -31.48 2.70
C ARG A 48 27.00 -32.42 2.70
N ARG A 49 28.06 -32.05 3.41
CA ARG A 49 29.14 -32.97 3.77
C ARG A 49 29.09 -33.28 5.25
N ALA A 50 28.65 -34.51 5.51
CA ALA A 50 28.78 -35.19 6.79
C ALA A 50 30.26 -35.30 7.16
N VAL A 51 30.61 -34.77 8.34
CA VAL A 51 31.90 -35.02 8.99
C VAL A 51 31.71 -36.25 9.88
N LEU A 52 32.17 -37.40 9.37
CA LEU A 52 32.43 -38.60 10.16
C LEU A 52 33.85 -38.51 10.72
N LEU A 53 33.95 -38.13 11.99
CA LEU A 53 35.10 -38.35 12.86
C LEU A 53 34.47 -38.77 14.19
N GLY A 54 34.52 -40.02 14.62
CA GLY A 54 35.72 -40.77 14.96
C GLY A 54 35.45 -41.29 16.38
N ALA A 55 34.82 -42.45 16.46
CA ALA A 55 34.51 -43.10 17.72
C ALA A 55 35.80 -43.67 18.33
N SER A 56 36.31 -43.02 19.36
CA SER A 56 37.31 -43.59 20.26
C SER A 56 36.73 -43.59 21.67
N ALA A 57 36.40 -44.78 22.13
CA ALA A 57 35.92 -45.04 23.47
C ALA A 57 37.00 -44.71 24.52
N VAL A 58 36.62 -43.96 25.56
CA VAL A 58 37.30 -44.02 26.86
C VAL A 58 36.25 -44.19 27.95
N ALA A 59 36.34 -45.33 28.63
CA ALA A 59 35.48 -45.73 29.71
C ALA A 59 35.96 -45.13 31.05
N SER A 60 34.98 -44.87 31.92
CA SER A 60 35.03 -44.95 33.38
C SER A 60 35.86 -43.93 34.16
N SER A 61 35.16 -43.05 34.88
CA SER A 61 35.38 -42.84 36.32
C SER A 61 34.09 -42.33 36.97
N LEU A 62 33.72 -43.01 38.05
CA LEU A 62 32.47 -42.86 38.81
C LEU A 62 32.53 -41.70 39.81
N ALA A 63 31.32 -41.27 40.17
CA ALA A 63 30.90 -40.74 41.46
C ALA A 63 30.80 -39.20 41.63
N SER A 64 29.58 -38.84 42.04
CA SER A 64 29.23 -37.70 42.89
C SER A 64 28.92 -36.37 42.22
N PHE A 65 27.71 -36.27 41.63
CA PHE A 65 26.83 -35.14 41.92
C PHE A 65 25.42 -35.66 42.15
N SER A 66 25.02 -35.60 43.41
CA SER A 66 23.67 -35.84 43.92
C SER A 66 22.67 -34.85 43.32
N GLU A 67 21.56 -35.39 42.83
CA GLU A 67 20.20 -34.83 42.89
C GLU A 67 20.07 -33.31 42.67
N PHE A 68 19.99 -32.87 41.42
CA PHE A 68 19.22 -31.66 41.13
C PHE A 68 17.75 -32.05 41.03
N SER A 69 17.04 -31.92 42.15
CA SER A 69 15.59 -32.03 42.22
C SER A 69 14.93 -31.22 41.10
N SER A 70 13.96 -31.84 40.44
CA SER A 70 13.05 -31.21 39.49
C SER A 70 12.28 -30.08 40.21
N ALA A 71 12.80 -28.86 40.16
CA ALA A 71 11.99 -27.68 40.41
C ALA A 71 11.02 -27.56 39.22
N SER A 72 9.75 -27.82 39.50
CA SER A 72 8.64 -27.58 38.59
C SER A 72 8.76 -26.17 38.02
N ALA A 73 8.84 -26.06 36.71
CA ALA A 73 8.68 -24.79 36.02
C ALA A 73 7.23 -24.34 36.20
N GLU A 74 6.96 -23.64 37.29
CA GLU A 74 5.76 -22.81 37.38
C GLU A 74 5.92 -21.73 36.32
N SER A 75 5.15 -21.88 35.25
CA SER A 75 5.00 -20.85 34.22
C SER A 75 4.42 -19.62 34.91
N VAL A 76 5.26 -18.64 35.19
CA VAL A 76 4.83 -17.25 35.36
C VAL A 76 4.22 -16.81 34.04
N GLY A 77 2.91 -17.09 33.90
CA GLY A 77 2.06 -16.65 32.81
C GLY A 77 1.97 -15.15 32.87
N GLY A 78 2.93 -14.50 32.22
CA GLY A 78 2.95 -13.07 32.12
C GLY A 78 1.86 -12.61 31.16
N GLU A 79 0.95 -11.82 31.70
CA GLU A 79 -0.14 -11.12 31.00
C GLU A 79 0.44 -10.01 30.10
N PHE A 80 1.25 -10.37 29.10
CA PHE A 80 2.17 -9.43 28.43
C PHE A 80 1.72 -8.89 27.08
N ALA A 81 0.59 -9.34 26.51
CA ALA A 81 -0.03 -8.65 25.38
C ALA A 81 -1.52 -8.96 25.33
N SER A 82 -2.36 -7.92 25.20
CA SER A 82 -3.76 -8.12 24.85
C SER A 82 -3.85 -8.89 23.53
N PRO A 83 -4.77 -9.85 23.37
CA PRO A 83 -4.99 -10.55 22.10
C PRO A 83 -5.14 -9.59 20.91
N ASN A 84 -5.74 -8.42 21.13
CA ASN A 84 -5.87 -7.37 20.12
C ASN A 84 -4.51 -6.77 19.71
N ALA A 85 -3.58 -6.60 20.66
CA ALA A 85 -2.25 -6.08 20.36
C ALA A 85 -1.45 -7.08 19.52
N LEU A 86 -1.54 -8.38 19.83
CA LEU A 86 -0.91 -9.43 19.01
C LEU A 86 -1.50 -9.48 17.60
N ALA A 87 -2.83 -9.39 17.46
CA ALA A 87 -3.50 -9.38 16.16
C ALA A 87 -3.03 -8.19 15.28
N ILE A 88 -2.91 -6.99 15.86
CA ILE A 88 -2.40 -5.81 15.14
C ILE A 88 -0.96 -6.01 14.67
N LEU A 89 -0.09 -6.56 15.54
CA LEU A 89 1.30 -6.83 15.18
C LEU A 89 1.41 -7.89 14.07
N ASN A 90 0.55 -8.91 14.12
CA ASN A 90 0.48 -9.98 13.13
C ASN A 90 -0.29 -9.61 11.85
N ARG A 91 -0.76 -8.36 11.71
CA ARG A 91 -1.58 -7.88 10.58
C ARG A 91 -2.88 -8.68 10.39
N GLU A 92 -3.45 -9.16 11.49
CA GLU A 92 -4.73 -9.87 11.51
C GLU A 92 -5.87 -8.86 11.68
N GLY A 93 -6.74 -8.78 10.68
CA GLY A 93 -7.94 -7.93 10.70
C GLY A 93 -9.22 -8.75 10.77
N GLU A 94 -10.32 -8.07 11.12
CA GLU A 94 -11.70 -8.59 10.99
C GLU A 94 -11.97 -9.17 9.60
N ILE A 95 -11.44 -8.52 8.56
CA ILE A 95 -11.52 -8.98 7.17
C ILE A 95 -10.17 -9.54 6.75
N SER A 96 -10.14 -10.85 6.51
CA SER A 96 -8.99 -11.58 6.01
C SER A 96 -9.37 -12.47 4.83
N HIS A 97 -8.42 -12.65 3.91
CA HIS A 97 -8.51 -13.51 2.74
C HIS A 97 -7.16 -14.19 2.54
N THR A 98 -7.14 -15.30 1.79
CA THR A 98 -5.86 -15.91 1.40
C THR A 98 -5.08 -14.99 0.46
N THR A 99 -3.79 -15.27 0.30
CA THR A 99 -2.92 -14.60 -0.67
C THR A 99 -3.53 -14.62 -2.08
N GLU A 100 -4.03 -15.77 -2.50
CA GLU A 100 -4.59 -15.99 -3.84
C GLU A 100 -5.87 -15.18 -4.01
N GLU A 101 -6.77 -15.20 -3.02
CA GLU A 101 -8.00 -14.41 -3.02
C GLU A 101 -7.71 -12.91 -3.12
N TRP A 102 -6.75 -12.41 -2.32
CA TRP A 102 -6.32 -11.01 -2.41
C TRP A 102 -5.76 -10.65 -3.79
N GLN A 103 -4.99 -11.54 -4.41
CA GLN A 103 -4.45 -11.32 -5.76
C GLN A 103 -5.54 -11.36 -6.85
N GLN A 104 -6.69 -11.99 -6.60
CA GLN A 104 -7.85 -11.94 -7.51
C GLN A 104 -8.69 -10.67 -7.33
N ILE A 105 -8.86 -10.20 -6.09
CA ILE A 105 -9.71 -9.03 -5.78
C ILE A 105 -8.96 -7.71 -6.06
N LEU A 106 -7.66 -7.68 -5.81
CA LEU A 106 -6.83 -6.47 -5.93
C LEU A 106 -6.08 -6.43 -7.25
N THR A 107 -5.90 -5.22 -7.78
CA THR A 107 -4.89 -5.01 -8.82
C THR A 107 -3.49 -5.28 -8.27
N LYS A 108 -2.53 -5.61 -9.15
CA LYS A 108 -1.13 -5.84 -8.74
C LYS A 108 -0.54 -4.70 -7.91
N GLN A 109 -0.86 -3.45 -8.25
CA GLN A 109 -0.36 -2.28 -7.52
C GLN A 109 -1.03 -2.15 -6.15
N GLN A 110 -2.36 -2.36 -6.07
CA GLN A 110 -3.07 -2.41 -4.80
C GLN A 110 -2.55 -3.50 -3.89
N TYR A 111 -2.34 -4.71 -4.41
CA TYR A 111 -1.79 -5.83 -3.65
C TYR A 111 -0.41 -5.49 -3.09
N ARG A 112 0.50 -5.01 -3.95
CA ARG A 112 1.85 -4.60 -3.55
C ARG A 112 1.83 -3.56 -2.43
N VAL A 113 0.95 -2.56 -2.50
CA VAL A 113 0.87 -1.53 -1.47
C VAL A 113 0.18 -2.06 -0.21
N LEU A 114 -1.04 -2.60 -0.31
CA LEU A 114 -1.86 -3.00 0.83
C LEU A 114 -1.31 -4.22 1.59
N ARG A 115 -0.64 -5.14 0.91
CA ARG A 115 -0.23 -6.45 1.46
C ARG A 115 1.27 -6.64 1.54
N GLU A 116 2.04 -6.02 0.66
CA GLU A 116 3.52 -6.11 0.65
C GLU A 116 4.19 -4.81 1.12
N GLU A 117 3.43 -3.91 1.75
CA GLU A 117 3.95 -2.66 2.35
C GLU A 117 4.68 -1.76 1.35
N GLY A 118 4.34 -1.90 0.07
CA GLY A 118 4.90 -1.08 -1.00
C GLY A 118 4.46 0.38 -0.89
N THR A 119 5.23 1.25 -1.54
CA THR A 119 4.88 2.66 -1.71
C THR A 119 4.75 2.98 -3.19
N GLU A 120 3.67 3.66 -3.58
CA GLU A 120 3.49 4.13 -4.95
C GLU A 120 4.46 5.27 -5.29
N LEU A 121 4.72 5.50 -6.58
CA LEU A 121 5.53 6.64 -7.00
C LEU A 121 4.82 7.96 -6.66
N PRO A 122 5.56 9.01 -6.26
CA PRO A 122 4.96 10.32 -6.01
C PRO A 122 4.26 10.83 -7.27
N PHE A 123 3.15 11.54 -7.06
CA PHE A 123 2.29 12.14 -8.09
C PHE A 123 1.62 11.14 -9.06
N SER A 124 1.70 9.84 -8.79
CA SER A 124 1.14 8.81 -9.68
C SER A 124 -0.38 8.66 -9.57
N SER A 125 -0.95 8.82 -8.38
CA SER A 125 -2.39 8.64 -8.17
C SER A 125 -3.21 9.88 -8.59
N PRO A 126 -4.36 9.71 -9.28
CA PRO A 126 -5.29 10.80 -9.54
C PRO A 126 -5.90 11.37 -8.25
N LEU A 127 -5.96 10.57 -7.17
CA LEU A 127 -6.51 11.00 -5.88
C LEU A 127 -5.70 12.11 -5.20
N ASN A 128 -4.47 12.35 -5.66
CA ASN A 128 -3.70 13.54 -5.29
C ASN A 128 -4.50 14.82 -5.54
N LYS A 129 -5.12 14.91 -6.72
CA LYS A 129 -5.85 16.10 -7.18
C LYS A 129 -7.35 16.05 -6.88
N GLU A 130 -7.83 14.99 -6.26
CA GLU A 130 -9.25 14.87 -5.88
C GLU A 130 -9.59 15.89 -4.80
N LYS A 131 -10.66 16.67 -5.06
CA LYS A 131 -11.13 17.79 -4.23
C LYS A 131 -12.65 17.79 -4.03
N ARG A 132 -13.38 16.89 -4.69
CA ARG A 132 -14.84 16.77 -4.55
C ARG A 132 -15.24 16.41 -3.13
N LYS A 133 -16.49 16.69 -2.78
CA LYS A 133 -17.03 16.24 -1.49
C LYS A 133 -17.27 14.73 -1.54
N GLY A 134 -16.84 14.01 -0.50
CA GLY A 134 -16.92 12.55 -0.50
C GLY A 134 -16.07 11.90 0.58
N THR A 135 -15.93 10.58 0.48
CA THR A 135 -15.20 9.74 1.42
C THR A 135 -14.15 8.90 0.71
N PHE A 136 -12.96 8.83 1.28
CA PHE A 136 -11.89 7.93 0.87
C PHE A 136 -12.04 6.62 1.66
N LYS A 137 -12.25 5.54 0.93
CA LYS A 137 -12.42 4.18 1.43
C LYS A 137 -11.15 3.37 1.20
N CYS A 138 -10.95 2.32 1.99
CA CYS A 138 -9.90 1.33 1.77
C CYS A 138 -10.16 0.62 0.44
N ALA A 139 -9.19 0.62 -0.47
CA ALA A 139 -9.31 -0.12 -1.72
C ALA A 139 -9.36 -1.65 -1.51
N GLY A 140 -8.90 -2.13 -0.35
CA GLY A 140 -8.91 -3.55 0.01
C GLY A 140 -10.28 -4.06 0.46
N CYS A 141 -10.87 -3.43 1.48
CA CYS A 141 -12.09 -3.91 2.12
C CYS A 141 -13.29 -2.96 2.01
N GLY A 142 -13.13 -1.80 1.37
CA GLY A 142 -14.21 -0.80 1.22
C GLY A 142 -14.54 0.00 2.47
N SER A 143 -13.86 -0.24 3.61
CA SER A 143 -14.10 0.51 4.86
C SER A 143 -13.85 2.01 4.66
N PRO A 144 -14.71 2.90 5.19
CA PRO A 144 -14.44 4.35 5.17
C PRO A 144 -13.22 4.67 6.03
N LEU A 145 -12.31 5.49 5.51
CA LEU A 145 -11.03 5.84 6.17
C LEU A 145 -10.90 7.34 6.42
N PHE A 146 -11.14 8.18 5.40
CA PHE A 146 -10.93 9.62 5.50
C PHE A 146 -12.08 10.40 4.86
N ALA A 147 -12.49 11.50 5.48
CA ALA A 147 -13.41 12.45 4.86
C ALA A 147 -12.64 13.40 3.93
N SER A 148 -13.24 13.81 2.81
CA SER A 148 -12.58 14.78 1.93
C SER A 148 -12.42 16.17 2.55
N SER A 149 -13.20 16.50 3.59
CA SER A 149 -13.01 17.71 4.41
C SER A 149 -11.70 17.72 5.20
N ALA A 150 -11.13 16.56 5.51
CA ALA A 150 -9.83 16.44 6.18
C ALA A 150 -8.65 16.42 5.20
N LYS A 151 -8.91 16.35 3.89
CA LYS A 151 -7.88 16.31 2.86
C LYS A 151 -7.32 17.70 2.61
N TYR A 152 -6.01 17.80 2.42
CA TYR A 152 -5.33 19.02 2.01
C TYR A 152 -4.20 18.72 1.01
N ASP A 153 -3.64 19.77 0.41
CA ASP A 153 -2.49 19.66 -0.48
C ASP A 153 -1.21 19.92 0.31
N SER A 154 -0.41 18.88 0.50
CA SER A 154 0.87 18.94 1.20
C SER A 154 2.06 19.14 0.25
N GLY A 155 1.85 19.03 -1.07
CA GLY A 155 2.93 19.04 -2.06
C GLY A 155 3.84 17.81 -2.06
N THR A 156 3.57 16.77 -1.24
CA THR A 156 4.46 15.59 -1.13
C THR A 156 4.34 14.63 -2.30
N GLY A 157 3.22 14.67 -3.03
CA GLY A 157 2.93 13.75 -4.13
C GLY A 157 2.03 12.56 -3.78
N TRP A 158 1.51 12.53 -2.55
CA TRP A 158 0.54 11.53 -2.10
C TRP A 158 -0.68 12.19 -1.43
N PRO A 159 -1.87 11.58 -1.48
CA PRO A 159 -3.04 12.08 -0.74
C PRO A 159 -2.72 12.30 0.74
N SER A 160 -2.95 13.52 1.21
CA SER A 160 -2.62 13.94 2.58
C SER A 160 -3.87 14.40 3.33
N PHE A 161 -4.01 13.94 4.58
CA PHE A 161 -5.14 14.25 5.45
C PHE A 161 -4.66 14.70 6.82
N VAL A 162 -5.44 15.55 7.50
CA VAL A 162 -5.11 16.02 8.86
C VAL A 162 -5.55 15.05 9.95
N GLN A 163 -6.52 14.18 9.65
CA GLN A 163 -7.05 13.16 10.57
C GLN A 163 -7.83 12.07 9.82
N PRO A 164 -7.86 10.83 10.33
CA PRO A 164 -8.74 9.75 9.88
C PRO A 164 -10.15 9.91 10.44
N LEU A 165 -11.08 9.09 9.94
CA LEU A 165 -12.36 8.86 10.60
C LEU A 165 -12.12 8.08 11.92
N PRO A 166 -12.89 8.35 12.99
CA PRO A 166 -12.70 7.67 14.28
C PRO A 166 -12.73 6.14 14.16
N GLY A 167 -11.69 5.47 14.69
CA GLY A 167 -11.58 4.01 14.68
C GLY A 167 -11.35 3.36 13.31
N SER A 168 -11.12 4.14 12.26
CA SER A 168 -10.98 3.60 10.89
C SER A 168 -9.56 3.10 10.56
N VAL A 169 -8.56 3.55 11.30
CA VAL A 169 -7.15 3.21 11.08
C VAL A 169 -6.49 2.71 12.35
N THR A 170 -5.41 1.95 12.18
CA THR A 170 -4.50 1.52 13.24
C THR A 170 -3.13 2.12 12.96
N GLU A 171 -2.52 2.72 13.99
CA GLU A 171 -1.18 3.30 13.93
C GLU A 171 -0.19 2.33 14.58
N VAL A 172 0.84 1.93 13.84
CA VAL A 172 1.83 0.92 14.27
C VAL A 172 3.23 1.48 14.05
N PRO A 173 4.14 1.39 15.04
CA PRO A 173 5.53 1.77 14.84
C PRO A 173 6.19 0.97 13.70
N ASP A 174 6.84 1.68 12.78
CA ASP A 174 7.57 1.13 11.64
C ASP A 174 9.07 1.39 11.81
N PHE A 175 9.82 0.31 11.96
CA PHE A 175 11.28 0.28 12.12
C PHE A 175 12.01 -0.23 10.88
N SER A 176 11.34 -0.29 9.71
CA SER A 176 11.96 -0.70 8.44
C SER A 176 13.19 0.15 8.09
N ILE A 177 13.22 1.41 8.53
CA ILE A 177 14.38 2.29 8.46
C ILE A 177 14.89 2.54 9.88
N PHE A 178 15.98 1.87 10.25
CA PHE A 178 16.51 1.85 11.61
C PHE A 178 16.76 3.25 12.22
N PHE A 179 17.11 4.25 11.39
CA PHE A 179 17.43 5.61 11.84
C PHE A 179 16.30 6.63 11.67
N MET A 180 15.16 6.22 11.12
CA MET A 180 14.00 7.09 10.91
C MET A 180 12.74 6.32 11.29
N PRO A 181 12.42 6.23 12.60
CA PRO A 181 11.18 5.60 13.03
C PRO A 181 10.01 6.38 12.43
N ARG A 182 9.10 5.65 11.80
CA ARG A 182 7.84 6.21 11.28
C ARG A 182 6.69 5.51 11.96
N THR A 183 5.50 6.08 11.84
CA THR A 183 4.26 5.41 12.27
C THR A 183 3.50 4.98 11.03
N GLU A 184 3.47 3.68 10.77
CA GLU A 184 2.66 3.09 9.70
C GLU A 184 1.19 3.24 10.05
N VAL A 185 0.39 3.61 9.05
CA VAL A 185 -1.05 3.69 9.14
C VAL A 185 -1.62 2.51 8.34
N ARG A 186 -2.39 1.66 9.03
CA ARG A 186 -3.08 0.49 8.47
C ARG A 186 -4.59 0.67 8.54
N CYS A 187 -5.33 0.00 7.66
CA CYS A 187 -6.79 -0.07 7.79
C CYS A 187 -7.15 -0.89 9.04
N ALA A 188 -8.01 -0.36 9.93
CA ALA A 188 -8.35 -1.06 11.17
C ALA A 188 -9.05 -2.41 10.92
N ARG A 189 -9.85 -2.52 9.84
CA ARG A 189 -10.66 -3.72 9.56
C ARG A 189 -9.89 -4.84 8.86
N CYS A 190 -9.04 -4.53 7.89
CA CYS A 190 -8.32 -5.56 7.12
C CYS A 190 -6.80 -5.53 7.29
N GLN A 191 -6.29 -4.64 8.15
CA GLN A 191 -4.87 -4.42 8.45
C GLN A 191 -3.98 -4.15 7.22
N GLY A 192 -4.59 -3.77 6.09
CA GLY A 192 -3.86 -3.41 4.88
C GLY A 192 -3.08 -2.11 5.05
N HIS A 193 -1.84 -2.08 4.56
CA HIS A 193 -0.96 -0.91 4.60
C HIS A 193 -1.54 0.24 3.78
N LEU A 194 -1.67 1.42 4.40
CA LEU A 194 -2.18 2.63 3.74
C LEU A 194 -1.06 3.63 3.48
N GLY A 195 -0.19 3.87 4.45
CA GLY A 195 0.92 4.83 4.37
C GLY A 195 1.49 5.13 5.74
N HIS A 196 1.81 6.40 6.01
CA HIS A 196 2.41 6.82 7.27
C HIS A 196 1.81 8.13 7.79
N VAL A 197 1.91 8.35 9.10
CA VAL A 197 1.58 9.62 9.76
C VAL A 197 2.86 10.33 10.21
N PHE A 198 2.89 11.65 10.05
CA PHE A 198 3.98 12.54 10.40
C PHE A 198 3.47 13.74 11.22
N ASP A 199 4.36 14.40 11.96
CA ASP A 199 4.11 15.55 12.84
C ASP A 199 4.36 16.92 12.16
N ASP A 200 4.36 16.95 10.82
CA ASP A 200 4.58 18.13 9.99
C ASP A 200 3.30 18.60 9.27
N GLY A 201 2.14 18.29 9.86
CA GLY A 201 0.84 18.70 9.33
C GLY A 201 0.48 20.15 9.64
N PRO A 202 -0.59 20.68 9.02
CA PRO A 202 -1.12 21.99 9.37
C PRO A 202 -1.86 21.96 10.73
N PRO A 203 -2.07 23.13 11.37
CA PRO A 203 -2.98 23.24 12.50
C PRO A 203 -4.41 22.77 12.14
N PRO A 204 -5.20 22.28 13.11
CA PRO A 204 -4.92 22.24 14.55
C PRO A 204 -4.22 20.96 15.03
N THR A 205 -4.22 19.89 14.23
CA THR A 205 -3.66 18.59 14.66
C THR A 205 -2.14 18.57 14.57
N ASN A 206 -1.56 19.35 13.64
CA ASN A 206 -0.16 19.26 13.24
C ASN A 206 0.23 17.86 12.73
N LEU A 207 -0.76 17.04 12.35
CA LEU A 207 -0.55 15.68 11.84
C LEU A 207 -0.79 15.64 10.34
N ARG A 208 0.06 14.89 9.64
CA ARG A 208 -0.08 14.60 8.21
C ARG A 208 -0.17 13.10 8.00
N TYR A 209 -1.38 12.63 7.73
CA TYR A 209 -1.64 11.27 7.25
C TYR A 209 -1.36 11.22 5.74
N CYS A 210 -0.19 10.72 5.37
CA CYS A 210 0.30 10.62 4.00
C CYS A 210 0.05 9.20 3.45
N MET A 211 -1.04 9.04 2.71
CA MET A 211 -1.54 7.73 2.28
C MET A 211 -1.17 7.46 0.82
N ASN A 212 -0.92 6.21 0.46
CA ASN A 212 -0.83 5.79 -0.93
C ASN A 212 -2.22 5.94 -1.59
N GLY A 213 -2.29 6.61 -2.73
CA GLY A 213 -3.52 6.77 -3.47
C GLY A 213 -4.05 5.45 -4.03
N VAL A 214 -3.18 4.51 -4.46
CA VAL A 214 -3.62 3.17 -4.88
C VAL A 214 -4.25 2.36 -3.75
N ALA A 215 -3.94 2.67 -2.48
CA ALA A 215 -4.56 2.02 -1.32
C ALA A 215 -5.97 2.57 -1.01
N LEU A 216 -6.40 3.62 -1.72
CA LEU A 216 -7.65 4.32 -1.49
C LEU A 216 -8.59 4.21 -2.70
N GLN A 217 -9.89 4.28 -2.43
CA GLN A 217 -10.94 4.48 -3.41
C GLN A 217 -11.77 5.69 -2.98
N PHE A 218 -12.13 6.56 -3.91
CA PHE A 218 -12.95 7.74 -3.61
C PHE A 218 -14.41 7.51 -3.98
N GLU A 219 -15.30 7.78 -3.03
CA GLU A 219 -16.74 7.79 -3.22
C GLU A 219 -17.26 9.23 -3.08
N PRO A 220 -17.76 9.85 -4.16
CA PRO A 220 -18.35 11.18 -4.11
C PRO A 220 -19.59 11.21 -3.21
N ALA A 221 -19.84 12.33 -2.55
CA ALA A 221 -21.09 12.59 -1.85
C ALA A 221 -22.25 12.62 -2.86
N VAL A 222 -23.43 12.15 -2.44
CA VAL A 222 -24.63 12.11 -3.28
C VAL A 222 -24.95 13.52 -3.78
N GLY A 223 -24.85 13.74 -5.10
CA GLY A 223 -25.11 15.03 -5.75
C GLY A 223 -23.95 15.65 -6.54
N GLU A 224 -22.74 15.07 -6.52
CA GLU A 224 -21.56 15.59 -7.25
C GLU A 224 -21.00 14.64 -8.34
N ALA A 225 -21.89 13.99 -9.10
CA ALA A 225 -21.54 13.07 -10.20
C ALA A 225 -21.18 13.80 -11.50
#